data_AF-A0A661I9U4-F1
#
_entry.id   AF-A0A661I9U4-F1
#
_cell.length_a   1.000
_cell.length_b   1.000
_cell.length_c   1.000
_cell.angle_alpha   90.00
_cell.angle_beta   90.00
_cell.angle_gamma   90.00
#
_symmetry.space_group_name_H-M   'P 1'
#
loop_
_entity.id
_entity.type
_entity.pdbx_description
1 polymer ?
#
loop_
_entity_poly.entity_id
_entity_poly.type
_entity_poly.pdbx_seq_one_letter_code
_entity_poly.pdbx_strand_id
1 'polypeptide(L)'
;MDNLDKYLDDLLLFMANEIEDKSFQREHATFNFQLSSSNEDGDDLKEFKNIVNINNNDIIEQILMKAINENYINTRPYCQKFSGIYLEDTGFKRAKAIKFNRKNSKKKILTNSLDKFIAPIVIPIISAVIVAYLTSNIQNNQLSNEIEKLKRDIEWIKQKK
;
A
#
# COMPACT_ATOMS: atom_id res chain seq x y z
N MET A 1 -4.30 -18.21 -12.84
CA MET A 1 -3.48 -18.53 -11.66
C MET A 1 -3.27 -17.31 -10.75
N ASP A 2 -3.24 -16.10 -11.30
CA ASP A 2 -2.95 -14.82 -10.58
C ASP A 2 -3.87 -14.47 -9.39
N ASN A 3 -5.11 -14.96 -9.35
CA ASN A 3 -6.02 -14.65 -8.24
C ASN A 3 -5.77 -15.50 -6.99
N LEU A 4 -5.26 -16.74 -7.15
CA LEU A 4 -5.11 -17.66 -6.02
C LEU A 4 -3.97 -17.24 -5.09
N ASP A 5 -2.83 -16.82 -5.64
CA ASP A 5 -1.71 -16.29 -4.85
C ASP A 5 -2.08 -14.99 -4.13
N LYS A 6 -2.89 -14.13 -4.76
CA LYS A 6 -3.42 -12.93 -4.10
C LYS A 6 -4.28 -13.29 -2.89
N TYR A 7 -5.20 -14.24 -3.03
CA TYR A 7 -6.06 -14.64 -1.93
C TYR A 7 -5.31 -15.39 -0.82
N LEU A 8 -4.25 -16.14 -1.19
CA LEU A 8 -3.32 -16.69 -0.23
C LEU A 8 -2.61 -15.58 0.56
N ASP A 9 -2.12 -14.55 -0.10
CA ASP A 9 -1.49 -13.40 0.56
C ASP A 9 -2.49 -12.68 1.50
N ASP A 10 -3.75 -12.54 1.10
CA ASP A 10 -4.80 -11.94 1.93
C ASP A 10 -5.15 -12.82 3.15
N LEU A 11 -5.18 -14.15 2.99
CA LEU A 11 -5.37 -15.11 4.11
C LEU A 11 -4.25 -14.96 5.14
N LEU A 12 -2.99 -14.96 4.70
CA LEU A 12 -1.84 -14.85 5.59
C LEU A 12 -1.82 -13.49 6.31
N LEU A 13 -2.25 -12.42 5.64
CA LEU A 13 -2.37 -11.11 6.26
C LEU A 13 -3.46 -11.08 7.34
N PHE A 14 -4.62 -11.66 7.04
CA PHE A 14 -5.74 -11.76 7.98
C PHE A 14 -5.30 -12.47 9.26
N MET A 15 -4.77 -13.68 9.14
CA MET A 15 -4.32 -14.47 10.30
C MET A 15 -3.22 -13.75 11.09
N ALA A 16 -2.25 -13.13 10.42
CA ALA A 16 -1.18 -12.43 11.11
C ALA A 16 -1.67 -11.19 11.87
N ASN A 17 -2.62 -10.43 11.31
CA ASN A 17 -3.19 -9.27 11.99
C ASN A 17 -4.04 -9.71 13.19
N GLU A 18 -4.86 -10.74 13.05
CA GLU A 18 -5.65 -11.31 14.15
C GLU A 18 -4.76 -11.75 15.33
N ILE A 19 -3.58 -12.32 15.04
CA ILE A 19 -2.63 -12.70 16.09
C ILE A 19 -1.93 -11.47 16.71
N GLU A 20 -1.57 -10.48 15.90
CA GLU A 20 -0.95 -9.23 16.37
C GLU A 20 -1.90 -8.44 17.28
N ASP A 21 -3.18 -8.35 16.92
CA ASP A 21 -4.20 -7.61 17.67
C ASP A 21 -4.56 -8.31 19.01
N LYS A 22 -4.51 -9.65 19.05
CA LYS A 22 -4.76 -10.44 20.28
C LYS A 22 -3.58 -10.45 21.27
N SER A 23 -2.47 -9.77 20.95
CA SER A 23 -1.35 -9.27 21.78
C SER A 23 -0.73 -10.07 22.95
N PHE A 24 -1.18 -11.28 23.35
CA PHE A 24 -0.57 -11.99 24.50
C PHE A 24 -0.37 -13.51 24.36
N GLN A 25 -0.83 -14.18 23.30
CA GLN A 25 -0.65 -15.64 23.15
C GLN A 25 -0.34 -16.06 21.71
N ARG A 26 0.81 -15.61 21.17
CA ARG A 26 1.31 -16.01 19.84
C ARG A 26 1.27 -17.53 19.59
N GLU A 27 1.42 -18.32 20.64
CA GLU A 27 1.59 -19.78 20.55
C GLU A 27 0.26 -20.56 20.44
N HIS A 28 -0.90 -19.90 20.58
CA HIS A 28 -2.18 -20.62 20.70
C HIS A 28 -3.32 -20.11 19.82
N ALA A 29 -3.11 -19.09 18.99
CA ALA A 29 -4.15 -18.62 18.08
C ALA A 29 -4.47 -19.68 17.02
N THR A 30 -5.64 -20.30 17.17
CA THR A 30 -6.20 -21.25 16.21
C THR A 30 -7.43 -20.67 15.55
N PHE A 31 -7.52 -20.84 14.24
CA PHE A 31 -8.61 -20.36 13.40
C PHE A 31 -9.53 -21.52 13.02
N ASN A 32 -10.82 -21.23 12.91
CA ASN A 32 -11.84 -22.18 12.50
C ASN A 32 -12.38 -21.83 11.11
N PHE A 33 -11.77 -22.41 10.07
CA PHE A 33 -12.22 -22.29 8.68
C PHE A 33 -13.11 -23.46 8.24
N GLN A 34 -13.97 -23.95 9.13
CA GLN A 34 -14.86 -25.06 8.81
C GLN A 34 -15.77 -24.71 7.63
N LEU A 35 -15.54 -25.38 6.50
CA LEU A 35 -16.33 -25.29 5.28
C LEU A 35 -17.52 -26.25 5.41
N SER A 36 -18.56 -25.86 6.17
CA SER A 36 -19.73 -26.71 6.39
C SER A 36 -20.74 -26.58 5.23
N SER A 37 -21.37 -27.70 4.86
CA SER A 37 -22.49 -27.74 3.90
C SER A 37 -23.85 -27.43 4.54
N SER A 38 -23.89 -27.19 5.86
CA SER A 38 -25.09 -27.10 6.69
C SER A 38 -25.34 -25.72 7.31
N ASN A 39 -24.81 -24.66 6.69
CA ASN A 39 -25.14 -23.23 6.92
C ASN A 39 -24.50 -22.49 8.11
N GLU A 40 -23.48 -23.03 8.78
CA GLU A 40 -22.70 -22.24 9.72
C GLU A 40 -21.21 -22.34 9.38
N ASP A 41 -20.76 -21.40 8.55
CA ASP A 41 -19.35 -21.06 8.45
C ASP A 41 -18.84 -20.68 9.85
N GLY A 42 -17.62 -21.12 10.20
CA GLY A 42 -16.94 -20.60 11.39
C GLY A 42 -16.77 -19.08 11.32
N ASP A 43 -16.71 -18.39 12.47
CA ASP A 43 -16.65 -16.93 12.50
C ASP A 43 -15.43 -16.37 11.74
N ASP A 44 -14.28 -17.04 11.85
CA ASP A 44 -13.06 -16.68 11.09
C ASP A 44 -13.26 -16.84 9.57
N LEU A 45 -14.02 -17.85 9.13
CA LEU A 45 -14.33 -18.05 7.72
C LEU A 45 -15.26 -16.95 7.20
N LYS A 46 -16.30 -16.58 7.97
CA LYS A 46 -17.21 -15.49 7.60
C LYS A 46 -16.46 -14.18 7.46
N GLU A 47 -15.58 -13.89 8.42
CA GLU A 47 -14.78 -12.67 8.41
C GLU A 47 -13.82 -12.65 7.21
N PHE A 48 -13.11 -13.76 6.98
CA PHE A 48 -12.22 -13.87 5.82
C PHE A 48 -12.99 -13.69 4.50
N LYS A 49 -14.14 -14.36 4.33
CA LYS A 49 -15.02 -14.21 3.16
C LYS A 49 -15.41 -12.75 2.91
N ASN A 50 -15.74 -12.01 3.97
CA ASN A 50 -16.06 -10.59 3.88
C ASN A 50 -14.87 -9.74 3.42
N ILE A 51 -13.66 -10.07 3.87
CA ILE A 51 -12.43 -9.34 3.49
C ILE A 51 -12.07 -9.59 2.03
N VAL A 52 -12.06 -10.85 1.59
CA VAL A 52 -11.65 -11.21 0.21
C VAL A 52 -12.78 -11.13 -0.81
N ASN A 53 -14.02 -10.96 -0.36
CA ASN A 53 -15.24 -10.94 -1.16
C ASN A 53 -15.38 -12.20 -2.04
N ILE A 54 -15.19 -13.37 -1.44
CA ILE A 54 -15.34 -14.68 -2.09
C ILE A 54 -16.38 -15.49 -1.32
N ASN A 55 -17.46 -15.89 -2.00
CA ASN A 55 -18.47 -16.79 -1.41
C ASN A 55 -18.31 -18.25 -1.85
N ASN A 56 -17.40 -18.54 -2.77
CA ASN A 56 -17.16 -19.89 -3.28
C ASN A 56 -16.22 -20.67 -2.34
N ASN A 57 -16.78 -21.66 -1.65
CA ASN A 57 -16.05 -22.53 -0.72
C ASN A 57 -14.94 -23.35 -1.40
N ASP A 58 -15.10 -23.73 -2.67
CA ASP A 58 -14.08 -24.51 -3.39
C ASP A 58 -12.80 -23.69 -3.60
N ILE A 59 -12.94 -22.37 -3.80
CA ILE A 59 -11.80 -21.46 -3.95
C ILE A 59 -11.09 -21.32 -2.60
N ILE A 60 -11.85 -21.18 -1.51
CA ILE A 60 -11.30 -21.09 -0.16
C ILE A 60 -10.57 -22.38 0.20
N GLU A 61 -11.15 -23.53 -0.12
CA GLU A 61 -10.50 -24.82 0.04
C GLU A 61 -9.18 -24.89 -0.73
N GLN A 62 -9.14 -24.44 -1.99
CA GLN A 62 -7.89 -24.40 -2.76
C GLN A 62 -6.85 -23.48 -2.13
N ILE A 63 -7.25 -22.33 -1.58
CA ILE A 63 -6.35 -21.40 -0.88
C ILE A 63 -5.77 -22.06 0.37
N LEU A 64 -6.62 -22.69 1.19
CA LEU A 64 -6.21 -23.38 2.42
C LEU A 64 -5.29 -24.56 2.12
N MET A 65 -5.62 -25.38 1.13
CA MET A 65 -4.77 -26.49 0.69
C MET A 65 -3.42 -26.02 0.18
N LYS A 66 -3.38 -24.94 -0.60
CA LYS A 66 -2.12 -24.34 -1.07
C LYS A 66 -1.29 -23.80 0.10
N ALA A 67 -1.91 -23.14 1.07
CA ALA A 67 -1.25 -22.64 2.26
C ALA A 67 -0.63 -23.76 3.12
N ILE A 68 -1.31 -24.91 3.23
CA ILE A 68 -0.79 -26.12 3.89
C ILE A 68 0.39 -26.70 3.09
N ASN A 69 0.22 -26.89 1.78
CA ASN A 69 1.25 -27.48 0.91
C ASN A 69 2.53 -26.64 0.85
N GLU A 70 2.41 -25.30 0.94
CA GLU A 70 3.54 -24.37 0.99
C GLU A 70 4.07 -24.16 2.42
N ASN A 71 3.56 -24.91 3.41
CA ASN A 71 3.93 -24.87 4.83
C ASN A 71 3.74 -23.49 5.47
N TYR A 72 2.76 -22.69 5.07
CA TYR A 72 2.47 -21.40 5.71
C TYR A 72 1.51 -21.52 6.88
N ILE A 73 0.63 -22.50 6.83
CA ILE A 73 -0.31 -22.83 7.89
C ILE A 73 -0.24 -24.32 8.16
N ASN A 74 -0.72 -24.72 9.32
CA ASN A 74 -0.81 -26.12 9.68
C ASN A 74 -2.10 -26.37 10.47
N THR A 75 -2.49 -27.63 10.56
CA THR A 75 -3.74 -28.06 11.19
C THR A 75 -3.44 -28.78 12.48
N ARG A 76 -4.17 -28.47 13.55
CA ARG A 76 -4.06 -29.25 14.79
C ARG A 76 -4.46 -30.71 14.55
N PRO A 77 -3.72 -31.67 15.13
CA PRO A 77 -4.12 -33.06 15.09
C PRO A 77 -5.47 -33.25 15.80
N TYR A 78 -6.28 -34.19 15.29
CA TYR A 78 -7.61 -34.53 15.81
C TYR A 78 -8.71 -33.47 15.64
N CYS A 79 -8.45 -32.39 14.89
CA CYS A 79 -9.49 -31.43 14.50
C CYS A 79 -10.18 -31.84 13.19
N GLN A 80 -11.42 -31.36 12.98
CA GLN A 80 -12.09 -31.49 11.69
C GLN A 80 -11.32 -30.74 10.59
N LYS A 81 -11.52 -31.13 9.32
CA LYS A 81 -10.84 -30.49 8.17
C LYS A 81 -11.03 -28.98 8.22
N PHE A 82 -9.91 -28.25 8.21
CA PHE A 82 -9.83 -26.78 8.33
C PHE A 82 -10.38 -26.17 9.64
N SER A 83 -10.65 -27.00 10.65
CA SER A 83 -10.89 -26.54 12.02
C SER A 83 -9.57 -26.63 12.80
N GLY A 84 -9.24 -25.62 13.60
CA GLY A 84 -8.00 -25.61 14.39
C GLY A 84 -6.74 -25.39 13.54
N ILE A 85 -6.81 -24.48 12.55
CA ILE A 85 -5.66 -24.06 11.75
C ILE A 85 -4.82 -23.06 12.54
N TYR A 86 -3.50 -23.11 12.42
CA TYR A 86 -2.61 -22.10 12.97
C TYR A 86 -1.57 -21.64 11.95
N LEU A 87 -1.05 -20.43 12.15
CA LEU A 87 -0.05 -19.82 11.27
C LEU A 87 1.35 -20.29 11.67
N GLU A 88 2.10 -20.82 10.70
CA GLU A 88 3.50 -21.23 10.89
C GLU A 88 4.46 -20.03 10.78
N ASP A 89 5.70 -20.18 11.25
CA ASP A 89 6.73 -19.13 11.20
C ASP A 89 7.01 -18.60 9.78
N THR A 90 7.01 -19.51 8.80
CA THR A 90 7.09 -19.24 7.37
C THR A 90 5.92 -18.38 6.88
N GLY A 91 4.70 -18.69 7.32
CA GLY A 91 3.50 -17.90 7.06
C GLY A 91 3.62 -16.49 7.64
N PHE A 92 4.09 -16.36 8.88
CA PHE A 92 4.38 -15.06 9.50
C PHE A 92 5.42 -14.23 8.74
N LYS A 93 6.52 -14.86 8.30
CA LYS A 93 7.55 -14.18 7.50
C LYS A 93 6.98 -13.67 6.18
N ARG A 94 6.15 -14.48 5.49
CA ARG A 94 5.48 -14.08 4.25
C ARG A 94 4.49 -12.94 4.50
N ALA A 95 3.64 -13.03 5.53
CA ALA A 95 2.70 -11.97 5.91
C ALA A 95 3.41 -10.63 6.18
N LYS A 96 4.53 -10.65 6.91
CA LYS A 96 5.36 -9.46 7.15
C LYS A 96 5.94 -8.88 5.85
N ALA A 97 6.43 -9.73 4.95
CA ALA A 97 6.96 -9.31 3.66
C ALA A 97 5.85 -8.64 2.80
N ILE A 98 4.64 -9.21 2.78
CA ILE A 98 3.50 -8.61 2.07
C ILE A 98 3.12 -7.26 2.68
N LYS A 99 3.02 -7.18 4.02
CA LYS A 99 2.71 -5.93 4.75
C LYS A 99 3.74 -4.84 4.45
N PHE A 100 5.03 -5.19 4.38
CA PHE A 100 6.10 -4.28 3.99
C PHE A 100 6.00 -3.84 2.52
N ASN A 101 5.78 -4.78 1.59
CA ASN A 101 5.65 -4.48 0.17
C ASN A 101 4.44 -3.58 -0.14
N ARG A 102 3.29 -3.82 0.52
CA ARG A 102 2.09 -2.98 0.39
C ARG A 102 2.29 -1.57 0.94
N LYS A 103 3.06 -1.40 2.03
CA LYS A 103 3.42 -0.06 2.55
C LYS A 103 4.36 0.68 1.61
N ASN A 104 5.37 -0.01 1.07
CA ASN A 104 6.33 0.59 0.16
C ASN A 104 5.73 0.93 -1.21
N SER A 105 4.81 0.11 -1.73
CA SER A 105 4.10 0.44 -2.97
C SER A 105 3.24 1.68 -2.81
N LYS A 106 2.49 1.80 -1.70
CA LYS A 106 1.74 3.03 -1.36
C LYS A 106 2.65 4.25 -1.23
N LYS A 107 3.81 4.10 -0.57
CA LYS A 107 4.80 5.18 -0.45
C LYS A 107 5.40 5.57 -1.81
N LYS A 108 5.73 4.60 -2.67
CA LYS A 108 6.21 4.85 -4.05
C LYS A 108 5.17 5.55 -4.92
N ILE A 109 3.89 5.21 -4.77
CA ILE A 109 2.79 5.90 -5.46
C ILE A 109 2.73 7.36 -5.01
N LEU A 110 2.84 7.62 -3.70
CA LEU A 110 2.81 8.97 -3.15
C LEU A 110 4.02 9.81 -3.57
N THR A 111 5.22 9.23 -3.59
CA THR A 111 6.42 9.94 -4.08
C THR A 111 6.34 10.21 -5.58
N ASN A 112 5.89 9.23 -6.38
CA ASN A 112 5.73 9.42 -7.82
C ASN A 112 4.65 10.44 -8.18
N SER A 113 3.58 10.57 -7.37
CA SER A 113 2.59 11.63 -7.57
C SER A 113 3.18 12.99 -7.18
N LEU A 114 3.84 13.10 -6.03
CA LEU A 114 4.46 14.36 -5.60
C LEU A 114 5.55 14.84 -6.56
N ASP A 115 6.43 13.96 -7.03
CA ASP A 115 7.49 14.29 -7.98
C ASP A 115 6.92 14.80 -9.31
N LYS A 116 5.80 14.24 -9.78
CA LYS A 116 5.10 14.72 -10.98
C LYS A 116 4.46 16.10 -10.81
N PHE A 117 4.05 16.47 -9.59
CA PHE A 117 3.47 17.79 -9.32
C PHE A 117 4.51 18.85 -8.98
N ILE A 118 5.62 18.48 -8.33
CA ILE A 118 6.64 19.42 -7.85
C ILE A 118 7.69 19.71 -8.93
N ALA A 119 8.09 18.70 -9.73
CA ALA A 119 9.11 18.88 -10.78
C ALA A 119 8.78 19.97 -11.82
N PRO A 120 7.53 20.10 -12.32
CA PRO A 120 7.17 21.15 -13.28
C PRO A 120 7.24 22.57 -12.70
N ILE A 121 7.17 22.72 -11.37
CA ILE A 121 7.20 24.04 -10.69
C ILE A 121 8.64 24.41 -10.32
N VAL A 122 9.42 23.44 -9.84
CA VAL A 122 10.78 23.69 -9.34
C VAL A 122 11.80 23.86 -10.48
N ILE A 123 11.68 23.10 -11.57
CA ILE A 123 12.63 23.17 -12.70
C ILE A 123 12.63 24.55 -13.38
N PRO A 124 11.47 25.19 -13.67
CA PRO A 124 11.46 26.54 -14.25
C PRO A 124 12.01 27.61 -13.30
N ILE A 125 11.75 27.50 -12.00
CA ILE A 125 12.23 28.45 -11.00
C ILE A 125 13.77 28.40 -10.91
N ILE A 126 14.33 27.19 -10.79
CA ILE A 126 15.80 27.01 -10.75
C ILE A 126 16.42 27.48 -12.07
N SER A 127 15.82 27.15 -13.21
CA SER A 127 16.30 27.59 -14.52
C SER A 127 16.27 29.12 -14.67
N ALA A 128 15.19 29.77 -14.22
CA ALA A 128 15.06 31.22 -14.24
C ALA A 128 16.10 31.90 -13.33
N VAL A 129 16.40 31.33 -12.16
CA VAL A 129 17.45 31.84 -11.25
C VAL A 129 18.84 31.69 -11.87
N ILE A 130 19.14 30.55 -12.50
CA ILE A 130 20.42 30.33 -13.18
C ILE A 130 20.58 31.30 -14.37
N VAL A 131 19.54 31.47 -15.20
CA VAL A 131 19.56 32.40 -16.33
C VAL A 131 19.69 33.84 -15.84
N ALA A 132 18.98 34.23 -14.77
CA ALA A 132 19.11 35.57 -14.18
C ALA A 132 20.51 35.81 -13.61
N TYR A 133 21.12 34.81 -12.96
CA TYR A 133 22.48 34.90 -12.44
C TYR A 133 23.52 35.03 -13.57
N LEU A 134 23.40 34.22 -14.62
CA LEU A 134 24.28 34.28 -15.80
C LEU A 134 24.11 35.61 -16.55
N THR A 135 22.88 36.10 -16.71
CA THR A 135 22.57 37.35 -17.41
C THR A 135 23.00 38.58 -16.59
N SER A 136 22.86 38.53 -15.26
CA SER A 136 23.33 39.58 -14.34
C SER A 136 24.85 39.75 -14.36
N ASN A 137 25.62 38.70 -14.68
CA ASN A 137 27.07 38.80 -14.85
C ASN A 137 27.49 39.34 -16.24
N ILE A 138 26.57 39.43 -17.21
CA ILE A 138 26.91 39.76 -18.60
C ILE A 138 26.38 41.16 -19.03
N GLN A 139 25.31 41.70 -18.44
CA GLN A 139 24.69 42.93 -18.93
C GLN A 139 24.38 43.97 -17.85
N ASN A 140 25.41 44.65 -17.36
CA ASN A 140 25.23 45.68 -16.33
C ASN A 140 24.66 47.02 -16.84
N ASN A 141 24.35 47.20 -18.13
CA ASN A 141 23.90 48.50 -18.67
C ASN A 141 22.58 48.52 -19.46
N GLN A 142 22.01 47.39 -19.91
CA GLN A 142 20.73 47.39 -20.66
C GLN A 142 19.50 47.03 -19.81
N LEU A 143 19.68 46.29 -18.71
CA LEU A 143 18.59 45.82 -17.85
C LEU A 143 17.87 46.96 -17.09
N SER A 144 18.58 48.07 -16.84
CA SER A 144 18.06 49.21 -16.08
C SER A 144 16.85 49.88 -16.74
N ASN A 145 16.88 50.04 -18.07
CA ASN A 145 15.82 50.72 -18.80
C ASN A 145 14.55 49.87 -18.91
N GLU A 146 14.68 48.54 -19.00
CA GLU A 146 13.53 47.64 -19.08
C GLU A 146 12.86 47.47 -17.71
N ILE A 147 13.64 47.42 -16.62
CA ILE A 147 13.11 47.38 -15.25
C ILE A 147 12.38 48.69 -14.90
N GLU A 148 12.89 49.85 -15.31
CA GLU A 148 12.18 51.13 -15.11
C GLU A 148 10.88 51.25 -15.91
N LYS A 149 10.82 50.64 -17.11
CA LYS A 149 9.60 50.58 -17.90
C LYS A 149 8.54 49.69 -17.25
N LEU A 150 8.95 48.49 -16.79
CA LEU A 150 8.06 47.58 -16.07
C LEU A 150 7.55 48.15 -14.75
N LYS A 151 8.38 48.91 -14.01
CA LYS A 151 7.93 49.63 -12.81
C LYS A 151 6.82 50.64 -13.12
N ARG A 152 6.98 51.43 -14.20
CA ARG A 152 5.95 52.40 -14.64
C ARG A 152 4.65 51.73 -15.06
N ASP A 153 4.74 50.61 -15.77
CA ASP A 153 3.54 49.87 -16.21
C ASP A 153 2.76 49.27 -15.03
N ILE A 154 3.47 48.77 -14.00
CA ILE A 154 2.84 48.28 -12.75
C ILE A 154 2.17 49.41 -11.97
N GLU A 155 2.76 50.60 -11.95
CA GLU A 155 2.22 51.76 -11.24
C GLU A 155 0.94 52.29 -11.91
N TRP A 156 0.89 52.29 -13.24
CA TRP A 156 -0.29 52.64 -14.01
C TRP A 156 -1.45 51.66 -13.79
N ILE A 157 -1.16 50.35 -13.70
CA ILE A 157 -2.18 49.32 -13.41
C ILE A 157 -2.78 49.49 -12.01
N LYS A 158 -1.99 49.95 -11.03
CA LYS A 158 -2.48 50.20 -9.66
C LYS A 158 -3.43 51.39 -9.55
N GLN A 159 -3.32 52.39 -10.42
CA GLN A 159 -4.16 53.60 -10.39
C GLN A 159 -5.50 53.45 -11.13
N LYS A 160 -5.71 52.34 -11.85
CA LYS A 160 -6.96 52.03 -12.56
C LYS A 160 -7.92 51.11 -11.77
N LYS A 161 -7.61 50.82 -10.52
CA LYS A 161 -8.53 50.24 -9.53
C LYS A 161 -9.06 51.32 -8.61
#